data_AF-A0A935GXM8-F1
#
_entry.id   AF-A0A935GXM8-F1
#
_cell.length_a   1.000
_cell.length_b   1.000
_cell.length_c   1.000
_cell.angle_alpha   90.00
_cell.angle_beta   90.00
_cell.angle_gamma   90.00
#
_symmetry.space_group_name_H-M   'P 1'
#
loop_
_entity.id
_entity.type
_entity.pdbx_description
1 polymer ?
#
loop_
_entity_poly.entity_id
_entity_poly.type
_entity_poly.pdbx_seq_one_letter_code
_entity_poly.pdbx_strand_id
1 'polypeptide(L)'
;MLEKLMGTKPKSETVAKTSAVKQRPSASPTPADPTITALIRSAVTDNSVASQVRKAETLANLASKSALGFETEKNSPFPDGYSVEKERIALKALLEADSVSETDPLYDRYLELDEREMKLSQMSAEYKQRGGGDELVTIAEADKIRSLGSLEDEREETLLFHTLEGLRFFMGRARDPQNKLQPIVGGKRLASTLKTLWVLTANDNPYADWALINYEANQDLIIKRLEAEIERGHDIFKKLEQRGLQFSMLKSAQPKEIQLQFRSPYGYKVAQLIVTYDYFIRVQKSLERKDQITNEQMRTTVQQVTRLIRGKFNETSRFERWLMKPELRQMSRRDFVPGAPPEASQRVKAATEIFGPVPSEIYNCTILPHHTRRTYSMDASDRRLMKFVADELARSEADTHAAMLEEANAPIGSGLL
;
A
#
# COMPACT_ATOMS: atom_id res chain seq x y z
N MET A 1 -12.24 -56.54 13.30
CA MET A 1 -10.96 -56.06 13.87
C MET A 1 -10.75 -54.65 13.33
N LEU A 2 -11.02 -53.53 14.00
CA LEU A 2 -10.84 -53.14 15.40
C LEU A 2 -11.98 -52.16 15.79
N GLU A 3 -13.06 -52.71 16.32
CA GLU A 3 -13.94 -52.02 17.27
C GLU A 3 -13.48 -52.43 18.67
N LYS A 4 -12.74 -51.56 19.36
CA LYS A 4 -12.54 -51.53 20.81
C LYS A 4 -11.47 -50.50 21.13
N LEU A 5 -11.90 -49.32 21.57
CA LEU A 5 -11.26 -48.51 22.63
C LEU A 5 -12.14 -47.26 22.83
N MET A 6 -13.29 -47.48 23.46
CA MET A 6 -13.98 -46.42 24.18
C MET A 6 -13.26 -46.18 25.50
N GLY A 7 -13.03 -44.90 25.81
CA GLY A 7 -12.67 -44.41 27.14
C GLY A 7 -13.43 -43.12 27.38
N THR A 8 -14.47 -43.19 28.20
CA THR A 8 -15.47 -42.17 28.49
C THR A 8 -14.97 -41.03 29.38
N LYS A 9 -15.47 -39.82 29.08
CA LYS A 9 -15.61 -38.55 29.84
C LYS A 9 -15.57 -38.61 31.39
N PRO A 10 -15.23 -37.48 32.07
CA PRO A 10 -16.31 -36.58 32.53
C PRO A 10 -16.05 -35.06 32.44
N LYS A 11 -17.18 -34.36 32.60
CA LYS A 11 -17.52 -32.92 32.61
C LYS A 11 -16.60 -32.01 33.44
N SER A 12 -16.47 -30.76 33.00
CA SER A 12 -16.49 -29.59 33.89
C SER A 12 -17.29 -28.46 33.25
N GLU A 13 -18.34 -28.07 33.96
CA GLU A 13 -19.15 -26.88 33.76
C GLU A 13 -18.36 -25.66 34.26
N THR A 14 -18.37 -24.54 33.52
CA THR A 14 -18.21 -23.23 34.16
C THR A 14 -18.92 -22.13 33.37
N VAL A 15 -20.12 -21.82 33.85
CA VAL A 15 -20.66 -20.48 34.14
C VAL A 15 -20.60 -19.41 33.04
N ALA A 16 -21.80 -19.11 32.55
CA ALA A 16 -22.17 -17.89 31.84
C ALA A 16 -21.78 -16.62 32.61
N LYS A 17 -21.15 -15.67 31.90
CA LYS A 17 -21.17 -14.24 32.29
C LYS A 17 -21.81 -13.43 31.17
N THR A 18 -23.09 -13.16 31.37
CA THR A 18 -23.81 -12.00 30.86
C THR A 18 -22.99 -10.73 31.13
N SER A 19 -22.71 -9.96 30.09
CA SER A 19 -22.27 -8.56 30.22
C SER A 19 -23.15 -7.70 29.34
N ALA A 20 -24.09 -7.03 29.99
CA ALA A 20 -24.96 -6.03 29.43
C ALA A 20 -24.13 -4.81 29.00
N VAL A 21 -24.13 -4.51 27.70
CA VAL A 21 -23.60 -3.24 27.20
C VAL A 21 -24.68 -2.18 27.40
N LYS A 22 -24.45 -1.34 28.41
CA LYS A 22 -25.23 -0.15 28.73
C LYS A 22 -24.96 0.90 27.65
N GLN A 23 -25.98 1.20 26.83
CA GLN A 23 -26.01 2.38 25.97
C GLN A 23 -25.76 3.64 26.82
N ARG A 24 -24.82 4.48 26.39
CA ARG A 24 -24.70 5.88 26.82
C ARG A 24 -24.98 6.81 25.63
N PRO A 25 -25.67 7.94 25.86
CA PRO A 25 -26.21 8.77 24.80
C PRO A 25 -25.14 9.66 24.15
N SER A 26 -25.37 9.94 22.88
CA SER A 26 -24.73 10.97 22.07
C SER A 26 -24.92 12.35 22.69
N ALA A 27 -23.82 13.08 22.93
CA ALA A 27 -23.85 14.51 23.19
C ALA A 27 -23.10 15.22 22.05
N SER A 28 -23.83 16.06 21.33
CA SER A 28 -23.34 17.05 20.38
C SER A 28 -22.55 18.16 21.11
N PRO A 29 -21.59 18.82 20.43
CA PRO A 29 -20.72 19.81 21.07
C PRO A 29 -21.46 21.14 21.31
N THR A 30 -21.46 21.60 22.56
CA THR A 30 -21.87 22.95 22.97
C THR A 30 -20.75 23.95 22.64
N PRO A 31 -21.05 25.19 22.20
CA PRO A 31 -20.02 26.14 21.79
C PRO A 31 -19.20 26.63 22.99
N ALA A 32 -17.90 26.81 22.77
CA ALA A 32 -16.92 27.16 23.78
C ALA A 32 -17.26 28.48 24.49
N ASP A 33 -17.13 28.46 25.82
CA ASP A 33 -17.29 29.60 26.71
C ASP A 33 -16.28 30.72 26.34
N PRO A 34 -16.74 31.95 26.03
CA PRO A 34 -15.87 33.07 25.66
C PRO A 34 -14.89 33.44 26.78
N THR A 35 -15.19 33.07 28.03
CA THR A 35 -14.35 33.32 29.21
C THR A 35 -13.09 32.45 29.20
N ILE A 36 -13.21 31.20 28.73
CA ILE A 36 -12.07 30.26 28.59
C ILE A 36 -11.18 30.69 27.41
N THR A 37 -11.78 31.18 26.32
CA THR A 37 -11.04 31.67 25.14
C THR A 37 -10.23 32.93 25.46
N ALA A 38 -10.75 33.82 26.32
CA ALA A 38 -10.04 35.01 26.79
C ALA A 38 -8.89 34.65 27.75
N LEU A 39 -9.09 33.67 28.65
CA LEU A 39 -8.05 33.20 29.55
C LEU A 39 -6.87 32.56 28.78
N ILE A 40 -7.16 31.73 27.78
CA ILE A 40 -6.14 31.08 26.94
C ILE A 40 -5.36 32.13 26.11
N ARG A 41 -6.02 33.17 25.56
CA ARG A 41 -5.30 34.24 24.85
C ARG A 41 -4.40 35.06 25.77
N SER A 42 -4.84 35.35 27.00
CA SER A 42 -3.98 36.04 27.97
C SER A 42 -2.76 35.20 28.36
N ALA A 43 -2.95 33.89 28.61
CA ALA A 43 -1.85 32.99 28.97
C ALA A 43 -0.84 32.79 27.82
N VAL A 44 -1.30 32.76 26.56
CA VAL A 44 -0.42 32.62 25.38
C VAL A 44 0.35 33.91 25.10
N THR A 45 -0.26 35.08 25.31
CA THR A 45 0.43 36.37 25.14
C THR A 45 1.46 36.62 26.24
N ASP A 46 1.14 36.27 27.49
CA ASP A 46 2.09 36.39 28.61
C ASP A 46 3.29 35.44 28.47
N ASN A 47 3.10 34.22 27.96
CA ASN A 47 4.22 33.31 27.66
C ASN A 47 5.05 33.74 26.44
N SER A 48 4.44 34.35 25.43
CA SER A 48 5.16 34.89 24.26
C SER A 48 6.02 36.11 24.63
N VAL A 49 5.54 36.98 25.51
CA VAL A 49 6.31 38.14 25.98
C VAL A 49 7.41 37.69 26.94
N ALA A 50 7.13 36.76 27.86
CA ALA A 50 8.13 36.22 28.77
C ALA A 50 9.25 35.45 28.05
N SER A 51 8.93 34.70 26.97
CA SER A 51 9.93 34.02 26.14
C SER A 51 10.76 35.00 25.31
N GLN A 52 10.17 36.08 24.76
CA GLN A 52 10.91 37.13 24.06
C GLN A 52 11.83 37.92 24.98
N VAL A 53 11.39 38.25 26.20
CA VAL A 53 12.20 38.93 27.21
C VAL A 53 13.37 38.03 27.65
N ARG A 54 13.13 36.73 27.90
CA ARG A 54 14.22 35.77 28.20
C ARG A 54 15.20 35.62 27.03
N LYS A 55 14.72 35.67 25.78
CA LYS A 55 15.55 35.62 24.57
C LYS A 55 16.38 36.91 24.40
N ALA A 56 15.83 38.07 24.75
CA ALA A 56 16.53 39.35 24.75
C ALA A 56 17.56 39.47 25.89
N GLU A 57 17.24 38.98 27.09
CA GLU A 57 18.16 38.93 28.24
C GLU A 57 19.30 37.93 28.02
N THR A 58 19.05 36.80 27.35
CA THR A 58 20.14 35.89 26.92
C THR A 58 20.99 36.51 25.82
N LEU A 59 20.41 37.21 24.84
CA LEU A 59 21.17 37.95 23.82
C LEU A 59 22.07 39.04 24.43
N ALA A 60 21.59 39.76 25.44
CA ALA A 60 22.36 40.80 26.13
C ALA A 60 23.47 40.22 27.03
N ASN A 61 23.24 39.07 27.68
CA ASN A 61 24.22 38.43 28.56
C ASN A 61 25.30 37.62 27.81
N LEU A 62 25.06 37.16 26.58
CA LEU A 62 26.08 36.48 25.77
C LEU A 62 27.01 37.44 25.00
N ALA A 63 26.55 38.66 24.68
CA ALA A 63 27.34 39.62 23.90
C ALA A 63 28.50 40.30 24.65
N SER A 64 28.65 40.07 25.96
CA SER A 64 29.56 40.86 26.82
C SER A 64 30.78 40.10 27.38
N LYS A 65 31.13 38.92 26.84
CA LYS A 65 32.14 38.05 27.49
C LYS A 65 33.42 37.66 26.74
N SER A 66 33.76 38.24 25.59
CA SER A 66 35.14 38.13 25.10
C SER A 66 35.69 39.47 24.57
N ALA A 67 36.79 39.92 25.17
CA ALA A 67 37.56 41.07 24.69
C ALA A 67 38.46 40.69 23.48
N LEU A 68 38.50 39.41 23.12
CA LEU A 68 39.22 38.83 21.98
C LEU A 68 38.17 38.25 21.03
N GLY A 69 38.04 38.81 19.83
CA GLY A 69 37.00 38.41 18.86
C GLY A 69 37.00 36.90 18.54
N PHE A 70 35.81 36.37 18.26
CA PHE A 70 35.56 34.96 17.91
C PHE A 70 35.15 34.79 16.44
N GLU A 71 35.34 33.58 15.92
CA GLU A 71 35.00 33.17 14.56
C GLU A 71 33.49 32.95 14.40
N THR A 72 32.95 33.40 13.26
CA THR A 72 31.51 33.37 12.99
C THR A 72 31.17 32.60 11.72
N GLU A 73 29.93 32.11 11.65
CA GLU A 73 29.39 31.39 10.50
C GLU A 73 27.91 31.69 10.28
N LYS A 74 27.52 31.74 9.00
CA LYS A 74 26.18 32.14 8.56
C LYS A 74 25.05 31.23 9.07
N ASN A 75 25.32 29.94 9.27
CA ASN A 75 24.34 28.94 9.73
C ASN A 75 24.65 28.46 11.16
N SER A 76 25.23 29.32 11.99
CA SER A 76 25.50 28.97 13.38
C SER A 76 24.20 28.65 14.14
N PRO A 77 24.21 27.62 15.02
CA PRO A 77 23.10 27.35 15.95
C PRO A 77 23.00 28.41 17.06
N PHE A 78 23.97 29.34 17.15
CA PHE A 78 23.98 30.40 18.15
C PHE A 78 23.54 31.75 17.57
N PRO A 79 22.77 32.57 18.32
CA PRO A 79 22.23 33.84 17.81
C PRO A 79 23.28 34.90 17.42
N ASP A 80 24.48 34.80 17.99
CA ASP A 80 25.62 35.69 17.76
C ASP A 80 26.51 35.23 16.59
N GLY A 81 26.16 34.13 15.93
CA GLY A 81 26.89 33.61 14.78
C GLY A 81 28.12 32.77 15.14
N TYR A 82 28.39 32.45 16.41
CA TYR A 82 29.59 31.73 16.85
C TYR A 82 29.79 30.40 16.10
N SER A 83 30.97 30.15 15.53
CA SER A 83 31.27 28.92 14.79
C SER A 83 32.19 27.99 15.57
N VAL A 84 31.63 26.90 16.11
CA VAL A 84 32.38 25.88 16.86
C VAL A 84 33.47 25.23 15.99
N GLU A 85 33.18 24.97 14.71
CA GLU A 85 34.14 24.32 13.80
C GLU A 85 35.33 25.23 13.48
N LYS A 86 35.09 26.52 13.25
CA LYS A 86 36.18 27.48 12.99
C LYS A 86 37.00 27.79 14.24
N GLU A 87 36.36 27.86 15.40
CA GLU A 87 37.05 28.04 16.68
C GLU A 87 37.92 26.85 17.06
N ARG A 88 37.46 25.61 16.80
CA ARG A 88 38.30 24.40 16.95
C ARG A 88 39.56 24.46 16.09
N ILE A 89 39.47 25.04 14.89
CA ILE A 89 40.63 25.20 13.99
C ILE A 89 41.56 26.30 14.54
N ALA A 90 41.01 27.42 15.01
CA ALA A 90 41.79 28.53 15.55
C ALA A 90 42.53 28.16 16.85
N LEU A 91 41.94 27.31 17.68
CA LEU A 91 42.50 26.86 18.98
C LEU A 91 43.18 25.49 18.91
N LYS A 92 43.38 24.94 17.70
CA LYS A 92 43.94 23.60 17.50
C LYS A 92 45.27 23.36 18.24
N ALA A 93 46.18 24.34 18.22
CA ALA A 93 47.48 24.23 18.88
C ALA A 93 47.39 24.15 20.41
N LEU A 94 46.32 24.72 20.99
CA LEU A 94 46.06 24.73 22.43
C LEU A 94 45.25 23.49 22.87
N LEU A 95 44.39 22.98 21.99
CA LEU A 95 43.66 21.71 22.16
C LEU A 95 44.57 20.46 22.09
N GLU A 96 45.67 20.54 21.34
CA GLU A 96 46.65 19.44 21.18
C GLU A 96 47.76 19.44 22.26
N ALA A 97 47.78 20.45 23.15
CA ALA A 97 48.76 20.54 24.23
C ALA A 97 48.38 19.62 25.42
N ASP A 98 49.36 18.94 26.02
CA ASP A 98 49.14 17.99 27.13
C ASP A 98 48.59 18.65 28.42
N SER A 99 48.74 19.97 28.56
CA SER A 99 48.15 20.76 29.66
C SER A 99 47.94 22.22 29.23
N VAL A 100 46.69 22.71 29.37
CA VAL A 100 46.35 24.11 29.08
C VAL A 100 46.68 24.99 30.29
N SER A 101 47.52 26.02 30.11
CA SER A 101 47.89 26.96 31.18
C SER A 101 46.85 28.06 31.34
N GLU A 102 46.43 28.33 32.58
CA GLU A 102 45.51 29.44 32.93
C GLU A 102 46.09 30.84 32.63
N THR A 103 47.40 30.93 32.37
CA THR A 103 48.09 32.18 32.02
C THR A 103 48.18 32.44 30.52
N ASP A 104 47.62 31.56 29.67
CA ASP A 104 47.67 31.72 28.21
C ASP A 104 46.71 32.84 27.75
N PRO A 105 47.14 33.78 26.89
CA PRO A 105 46.27 34.81 26.33
C PRO A 105 45.01 34.28 25.61
N LEU A 106 45.02 33.04 25.12
CA LEU A 106 43.90 32.38 24.44
C LEU A 106 43.04 31.50 25.36
N TYR A 107 43.38 31.42 26.64
CA TYR A 107 42.66 30.60 27.62
C TYR A 107 41.17 30.97 27.72
N ASP A 108 40.85 32.28 27.68
CA ASP A 108 39.47 32.76 27.71
C ASP A 108 38.64 32.29 26.50
N ARG A 109 39.26 32.22 25.30
CA ARG A 109 38.59 31.70 24.09
C ARG A 109 38.39 30.18 24.16
N TYR A 110 39.32 29.47 24.79
CA TYR A 110 39.19 28.03 25.04
C TYR A 110 38.04 27.71 26.00
N LEU A 111 37.91 28.47 27.09
CA LEU A 111 36.76 28.35 27.98
C LEU A 111 35.44 28.64 27.27
N GLU A 112 35.40 29.68 26.43
CA GLU A 112 34.21 29.99 25.64
C GLU A 112 33.86 28.86 24.66
N LEU A 113 34.85 28.23 24.01
CA LEU A 113 34.63 27.06 23.16
C LEU A 113 34.03 25.89 23.94
N ASP A 114 34.56 25.55 25.11
CA ASP A 114 34.06 24.47 25.95
C ASP A 114 32.60 24.71 26.39
N GLU A 115 32.28 25.94 26.85
CA GLU A 115 30.90 26.33 27.20
C GLU A 115 29.94 26.20 26.01
N ARG A 116 30.37 26.59 24.81
CA ARG A 116 29.56 26.51 23.58
C ARG A 116 29.36 25.07 23.12
N GLU A 117 30.37 24.24 23.24
CA GLU A 117 30.27 22.81 22.94
C GLU A 117 29.30 22.10 23.88
N MET A 118 29.37 22.39 25.18
CA MET A 118 28.39 21.90 26.15
C MET A 118 26.96 22.34 25.79
N LYS A 119 26.77 23.61 25.42
CA LYS A 119 25.47 24.14 25.02
C LYS A 119 24.94 23.49 23.73
N LEU A 120 25.80 23.27 22.73
CA LEU A 120 25.41 22.57 21.50
C LEU A 120 25.04 21.11 21.77
N SER A 121 25.79 20.44 22.64
CA SER A 121 25.48 19.09 23.10
C SER A 121 24.12 19.03 23.81
N GLN A 122 23.85 19.99 24.69
CA GLN A 122 22.55 20.13 25.36
C GLN A 122 21.40 20.37 24.36
N MET A 123 21.56 21.32 23.43
CA MET A 123 20.56 21.59 22.38
C MET A 123 20.30 20.35 21.52
N SER A 124 21.34 19.61 21.16
CA SER A 124 21.23 18.34 20.42
C SER A 124 20.50 17.27 21.24
N ALA A 125 20.79 17.17 22.54
CA ALA A 125 20.12 16.25 23.45
C ALA A 125 18.63 16.59 23.61
N GLU A 126 18.29 17.86 23.80
CA GLU A 126 16.91 18.33 23.89
C GLU A 126 16.14 18.13 22.58
N TYR A 127 16.76 18.41 21.43
CA TYR A 127 16.18 18.15 20.11
C TYR A 127 15.91 16.65 19.91
N LYS A 128 16.88 15.80 20.28
CA LYS A 128 16.70 14.34 20.26
C LYS A 128 15.60 13.91 21.23
N GLN A 129 15.52 14.48 22.44
CA GLN A 129 14.47 14.18 23.41
C GLN A 129 13.09 14.63 22.95
N ARG A 130 12.98 15.70 22.15
CA ARG A 130 11.74 16.13 21.50
C ARG A 130 11.43 15.42 20.19
N GLY A 131 12.34 14.57 19.68
CA GLY A 131 12.17 13.85 18.42
C GLY A 131 12.13 14.77 17.20
N GLY A 132 12.78 15.93 17.29
CA GLY A 132 12.73 16.97 16.26
C GLY A 132 11.51 17.87 16.29
N GLY A 133 10.70 17.81 17.36
CA GLY A 133 9.63 18.78 17.59
C GLY A 133 10.15 20.20 17.88
N ASP A 134 9.26 21.18 17.70
CA ASP A 134 9.52 22.60 17.96
C ASP A 134 9.98 22.86 19.41
N GLU A 135 10.64 24.00 19.68
CA GLU A 135 11.07 24.43 21.03
C GLU A 135 9.89 24.57 22.00
N LEU A 136 8.70 24.89 21.49
CA LEU A 136 7.49 24.99 22.30
C LEU A 136 6.92 23.62 22.70
N VAL A 137 7.35 22.53 22.06
CA VAL A 137 6.87 21.18 22.37
C VAL A 137 7.60 20.67 23.61
N THR A 138 6.85 20.38 24.66
CA THR A 138 7.44 19.81 25.87
C THR A 138 7.91 18.37 25.61
N ILE A 139 8.92 17.90 26.36
CA ILE A 139 9.40 16.51 26.27
C ILE A 139 8.24 15.53 26.52
N ALA A 140 7.33 15.85 27.44
CA ALA A 140 6.15 15.03 27.73
C ALA A 140 5.16 14.93 26.55
N GLU A 141 5.02 15.97 25.73
CA GLU A 141 4.20 15.92 24.52
C GLU A 141 4.89 15.16 23.39
N ALA A 142 6.20 15.32 23.23
CA ALA A 142 6.99 14.53 22.29
C ALA A 142 6.94 13.03 22.63
N ASP A 143 6.96 12.68 23.92
CA ASP A 143 6.83 11.30 24.37
C ASP A 143 5.44 10.73 24.11
N LYS A 144 4.37 11.55 24.18
CA LYS A 144 3.03 11.11 23.76
C LYS A 144 3.01 10.73 22.28
N ILE A 145 3.66 11.52 21.42
CA ILE A 145 3.77 11.23 19.99
C ILE A 145 4.53 9.92 19.75
N ARG A 146 5.62 9.68 20.50
CA ARG A 146 6.36 8.40 20.42
C ARG A 146 5.59 7.20 20.95
N SER A 147 4.77 7.41 21.98
CA SER A 147 3.94 6.38 22.59
C SER A 147 2.72 6.02 21.75
N LEU A 148 2.41 6.81 20.71
CA LEU A 148 1.33 6.52 19.79
C LEU A 148 1.66 5.25 19.00
N GLY A 149 0.87 4.21 19.20
CA GLY A 149 1.01 2.93 18.51
C GLY A 149 0.63 2.99 17.03
N SER A 150 0.86 1.88 16.32
CA SER A 150 0.39 1.72 14.95
C SER A 150 -1.14 1.67 14.88
N LEU A 151 -1.71 2.03 13.73
CA LEU A 151 -3.12 1.77 13.45
C LEU A 151 -3.34 0.25 13.39
N GLU A 152 -4.35 -0.22 14.11
CA GLU A 152 -4.75 -1.62 14.17
C GLU A 152 -6.21 -1.77 13.75
N ASP A 153 -6.55 -2.90 13.15
CA ASP A 153 -7.92 -3.21 12.75
C ASP A 153 -8.76 -3.56 13.99
N GLU A 154 -9.86 -2.84 14.23
CA GLU A 154 -10.75 -3.12 15.37
C GLU A 154 -11.49 -4.46 15.20
N ARG A 155 -11.71 -4.92 13.96
CA ARG A 155 -12.45 -6.14 13.64
C ARG A 155 -11.88 -6.81 12.41
N GLU A 156 -12.02 -8.14 12.34
CA GLU A 156 -11.76 -8.89 11.13
C GLU A 156 -12.79 -8.54 10.05
N GLU A 157 -12.33 -8.30 8.83
CA GLU A 157 -13.23 -7.99 7.74
C GLU A 157 -13.93 -9.25 7.22
N THR A 158 -15.21 -9.11 6.89
CA THR A 158 -16.04 -10.22 6.43
C THR A 158 -16.74 -9.90 5.11
N LEU A 159 -17.01 -10.96 4.34
CA LEU A 159 -17.85 -10.93 3.14
C LEU A 159 -19.20 -11.56 3.45
N LEU A 160 -20.28 -10.86 3.10
CA LEU A 160 -21.65 -11.34 3.23
C LEU A 160 -22.18 -11.80 1.87
N PHE A 161 -22.51 -13.09 1.76
CA PHE A 161 -23.05 -13.70 0.55
C PHE A 161 -24.55 -13.95 0.66
N HIS A 162 -25.29 -13.52 -0.37
CA HIS A 162 -26.71 -13.84 -0.51
C HIS A 162 -26.98 -14.92 -1.57
N THR A 163 -25.99 -15.27 -2.40
CA THR A 163 -26.18 -16.26 -3.47
C THR A 163 -25.19 -17.42 -3.35
N LEU A 164 -25.64 -18.61 -3.76
CA LEU A 164 -24.77 -19.80 -3.83
C LEU A 164 -23.72 -19.64 -4.93
N GLU A 165 -24.06 -18.93 -6.00
CA GLU A 165 -23.17 -18.62 -7.10
C GLU A 165 -22.02 -17.73 -6.65
N GLY A 166 -22.29 -16.65 -5.92
CA GLY A 166 -21.26 -15.78 -5.33
C GLY A 166 -20.35 -16.55 -4.39
N LEU A 167 -20.93 -17.39 -3.51
CA LEU A 167 -20.16 -18.24 -2.61
C LEU A 167 -19.26 -19.24 -3.35
N ARG A 168 -19.78 -19.94 -4.36
CA ARG A 168 -18.99 -20.86 -5.20
C ARG A 168 -17.94 -20.13 -6.02
N PHE A 169 -18.24 -18.92 -6.46
CA PHE A 169 -17.33 -18.08 -7.22
C PHE A 169 -16.14 -17.62 -6.35
N PHE A 170 -16.40 -17.31 -5.08
CA PHE A 170 -15.35 -17.02 -4.10
C PHE A 170 -14.48 -18.25 -3.76
N MET A 171 -15.12 -19.40 -3.48
CA MET A 171 -14.42 -20.62 -3.07
C MET A 171 -13.65 -21.30 -4.21
N GLY A 172 -14.19 -21.26 -5.43
CA GLY A 172 -13.65 -22.02 -6.55
C GLY A 172 -13.88 -23.52 -6.41
N ARG A 173 -13.07 -24.32 -7.11
CA ARG A 173 -13.09 -25.78 -7.04
C ARG A 173 -11.67 -26.32 -7.04
N ALA A 174 -11.32 -27.13 -6.04
CA ALA A 174 -10.05 -27.83 -6.00
C ALA A 174 -9.96 -28.88 -7.12
N ARG A 175 -8.74 -29.35 -7.39
CA ARG A 175 -8.53 -30.48 -8.30
C ARG A 175 -9.16 -31.72 -7.67
N ASP A 176 -9.96 -32.44 -8.44
CA ASP A 176 -10.53 -33.70 -8.00
C ASP A 176 -9.42 -34.75 -7.78
N PRO A 177 -9.39 -35.45 -6.63
CA PRO A 177 -8.45 -36.56 -6.40
C PRO A 177 -8.50 -37.63 -7.49
N GLN A 178 -9.66 -37.86 -8.09
CA GLN A 178 -9.84 -38.82 -9.20
C GLN A 178 -9.55 -38.21 -10.57
N ASN A 179 -9.16 -36.93 -10.62
CA ASN A 179 -8.80 -36.17 -11.81
C ASN A 179 -9.90 -36.11 -12.89
N LYS A 180 -11.18 -36.33 -12.53
CA LYS A 180 -12.31 -36.25 -13.47
C LYS A 180 -12.77 -34.83 -13.69
N LEU A 181 -12.58 -33.97 -12.69
CA LEU A 181 -12.99 -32.56 -12.75
C LEU A 181 -11.78 -31.63 -12.68
N GLN A 182 -11.75 -30.69 -13.63
CA GLN A 182 -10.74 -29.64 -13.67
C GLN A 182 -10.93 -28.66 -12.50
N PRO A 183 -9.84 -28.16 -11.89
CA PRO A 183 -9.93 -27.12 -10.87
C PRO A 183 -10.50 -25.83 -11.44
N ILE A 184 -11.18 -25.05 -10.61
CA ILE A 184 -11.70 -23.73 -10.95
C ILE A 184 -11.07 -22.72 -10.00
N VAL A 185 -10.38 -21.73 -10.56
CA VAL A 185 -9.83 -20.61 -9.78
C VAL A 185 -10.99 -19.77 -9.26
N GLY A 186 -11.13 -19.70 -7.94
CA GLY A 186 -12.06 -18.81 -7.24
C GLY A 186 -11.36 -17.57 -6.69
N GLY A 187 -12.15 -16.66 -6.13
CA GLY A 187 -11.64 -15.43 -5.48
C GLY A 187 -10.54 -15.68 -4.45
N LYS A 188 -10.68 -16.71 -3.60
CA LYS A 188 -9.65 -17.04 -2.59
C LYS A 188 -8.30 -17.40 -3.22
N ARG A 189 -8.30 -18.21 -4.28
CA ARG A 189 -7.06 -18.57 -4.99
C ARG A 189 -6.47 -17.35 -5.70
N LEU A 190 -7.31 -16.54 -6.34
CA LEU A 190 -6.86 -15.33 -7.02
C LEU A 190 -6.22 -14.32 -6.08
N ALA A 191 -6.84 -14.06 -4.91
CA ALA A 191 -6.27 -13.17 -3.90
C ALA A 191 -4.89 -13.65 -3.43
N SER A 192 -4.71 -14.97 -3.26
CA SER A 192 -3.41 -15.56 -2.96
C SER A 192 -2.41 -15.39 -4.11
N THR A 193 -2.83 -15.63 -5.35
CA THR A 193 -2.02 -15.45 -6.56
C THR A 193 -1.53 -14.01 -6.67
N LEU A 194 -2.40 -13.02 -6.49
CA LEU A 194 -2.05 -11.60 -6.54
C LEU A 194 -1.14 -11.20 -5.38
N LYS A 195 -1.35 -11.74 -4.18
CA LYS A 195 -0.43 -11.53 -3.05
C LYS A 195 0.98 -12.03 -3.41
N THR A 196 1.09 -13.20 -4.04
CA THR A 196 2.37 -13.75 -4.49
C THR A 196 3.03 -12.86 -5.54
N LEU A 197 2.28 -12.41 -6.55
CA LEU A 197 2.78 -11.47 -7.57
C LEU A 197 3.24 -10.15 -6.95
N TRP A 198 2.45 -9.60 -6.02
CA TRP A 198 2.82 -8.40 -5.25
C TRP A 198 4.11 -8.60 -4.46
N VAL A 199 4.35 -9.78 -3.86
CA VAL A 199 5.63 -10.09 -3.23
C VAL A 199 6.78 -10.14 -4.23
N LEU A 200 6.57 -10.68 -5.44
CA LEU A 200 7.60 -10.72 -6.48
C LEU A 200 8.02 -9.33 -6.98
N THR A 201 7.18 -8.31 -6.83
CA THR A 201 7.58 -6.92 -7.14
C THR A 201 8.73 -6.41 -6.25
N ALA A 202 8.95 -7.00 -5.06
CA ALA A 202 10.10 -6.69 -4.23
C ALA A 202 11.44 -7.05 -4.90
N ASN A 203 11.44 -8.07 -5.76
CA ASN A 203 12.62 -8.49 -6.54
C ASN A 203 12.78 -7.69 -7.83
N ASP A 204 12.02 -6.60 -8.01
CA ASP A 204 12.01 -5.80 -9.22
C ASP A 204 11.67 -6.62 -10.49
N ASN A 205 10.70 -7.53 -10.36
CA ASN A 205 10.27 -8.39 -11.45
C ASN A 205 9.30 -7.67 -12.42
N PRO A 206 9.67 -7.47 -13.69
CA PRO A 206 8.84 -6.70 -14.63
C PRO A 206 7.55 -7.43 -15.06
N TYR A 207 7.56 -8.76 -15.13
CA TYR A 207 6.37 -9.54 -15.44
C TYR A 207 5.38 -9.60 -14.27
N ALA A 208 5.86 -9.52 -13.03
CA ALA A 208 4.99 -9.39 -11.86
C ALA A 208 4.27 -8.04 -11.88
N ASP A 209 4.98 -6.94 -12.18
CA ASP A 209 4.39 -5.63 -12.37
C ASP A 209 3.37 -5.64 -13.51
N TRP A 210 3.71 -6.25 -14.65
CA TRP A 210 2.79 -6.40 -15.78
C TRP A 210 1.52 -7.18 -15.43
N ALA A 211 1.66 -8.30 -14.71
CA ALA A 211 0.52 -9.10 -14.28
C ALA A 211 -0.45 -8.32 -13.38
N LEU A 212 0.09 -7.49 -12.47
CA LEU A 212 -0.71 -6.66 -11.57
C LEU A 212 -1.41 -5.51 -12.31
N ILE A 213 -0.69 -4.79 -13.19
CA ILE A 213 -1.26 -3.73 -14.02
C ILE A 213 -2.38 -4.27 -14.90
N ASN A 214 -2.13 -5.39 -15.59
CA ASN A 214 -3.12 -6.03 -16.44
C ASN A 214 -4.33 -6.50 -15.61
N TYR A 215 -4.12 -7.05 -14.41
CA TYR A 215 -5.21 -7.41 -13.52
C TYR A 215 -6.07 -6.19 -13.12
N GLU A 216 -5.44 -5.09 -12.73
CA GLU A 216 -6.14 -3.85 -12.34
C GLU A 216 -6.99 -3.30 -13.49
N ALA A 217 -6.41 -3.17 -14.69
CA ALA A 217 -7.14 -2.71 -15.87
C ALA A 217 -8.33 -3.63 -16.22
N ASN A 218 -8.12 -4.95 -16.18
CA ASN A 218 -9.19 -5.92 -16.44
C ASN A 218 -10.27 -5.89 -15.34
N GLN A 219 -9.89 -5.70 -14.07
CA GLN A 219 -10.84 -5.62 -12.97
C GLN A 219 -11.75 -4.42 -13.13
N ASP A 220 -11.22 -3.24 -13.48
CA ASP A 220 -12.03 -2.04 -13.66
C ASP A 220 -13.03 -2.22 -14.81
N LEU A 221 -12.61 -2.84 -15.91
CA LEU A 221 -13.50 -3.19 -17.02
C LEU A 221 -14.60 -4.18 -16.61
N ILE A 222 -14.25 -5.19 -15.82
CA ILE A 222 -15.20 -6.20 -15.32
C ILE A 222 -16.21 -5.55 -14.37
N ILE A 223 -15.76 -4.73 -13.42
CA ILE A 223 -16.63 -4.04 -12.48
C ILE A 223 -17.58 -3.11 -13.23
N LYS A 224 -17.07 -2.29 -14.16
CA LYS A 224 -17.91 -1.46 -15.03
C LYS A 224 -18.96 -2.28 -15.79
N ARG A 225 -18.60 -3.46 -16.29
CA ARG A 225 -19.56 -4.34 -16.96
C ARG A 225 -20.62 -4.86 -16.00
N LEU A 226 -20.24 -5.30 -14.80
CA LEU A 226 -21.18 -5.77 -13.78
C LEU A 226 -22.13 -4.65 -13.34
N GLU A 227 -21.61 -3.46 -13.07
CA GLU A 227 -22.38 -2.27 -12.70
C GLU A 227 -23.37 -1.89 -13.80
N ALA A 228 -22.96 -1.93 -15.07
CA ALA A 228 -23.87 -1.67 -16.18
C ALA A 228 -25.02 -2.70 -16.29
N GLU A 229 -24.79 -3.98 -15.94
CA GLU A 229 -25.85 -4.99 -15.86
C GLU A 229 -26.75 -4.79 -14.63
N ILE A 230 -26.17 -4.38 -13.50
CA ILE A 230 -26.89 -4.08 -12.26
C ILE A 230 -27.83 -2.89 -12.48
N GLU A 231 -27.32 -1.80 -13.04
CA GLU A 231 -28.10 -0.59 -13.32
C GLU A 231 -29.21 -0.85 -14.33
N ARG A 232 -28.93 -1.62 -15.39
CA ARG A 232 -30.01 -2.06 -16.31
C ARG A 232 -31.12 -2.84 -15.59
N GLY A 233 -30.77 -3.65 -14.59
CA GLY A 233 -31.76 -4.32 -13.75
C GLY A 233 -32.53 -3.37 -12.83
N HIS A 234 -31.84 -2.40 -12.22
CA HIS A 234 -32.47 -1.36 -11.39
C HIS A 234 -33.44 -0.50 -12.20
N ASP A 235 -33.09 -0.12 -13.42
CA ASP A 235 -33.94 0.67 -14.31
C ASP A 235 -35.26 -0.04 -14.64
N ILE A 236 -35.22 -1.36 -14.81
CA ILE A 236 -36.44 -2.17 -15.00
C ILE A 236 -37.34 -2.05 -13.76
N PHE A 237 -36.79 -2.25 -12.56
CA PHE A 237 -37.58 -2.15 -11.32
C PHE A 237 -38.14 -0.73 -11.10
N LYS A 238 -37.33 0.30 -11.34
CA LYS A 238 -37.74 1.70 -11.21
C LYS A 238 -38.92 2.04 -12.12
N LYS A 239 -38.92 1.55 -13.36
CA LYS A 239 -40.05 1.74 -14.30
C LYS A 239 -41.34 1.08 -13.82
N LEU A 240 -41.25 -0.02 -13.09
CA LEU A 240 -42.42 -0.69 -12.54
C LEU A 240 -42.92 -0.01 -11.26
N GLU A 241 -42.01 0.48 -10.41
CA GLU A 241 -42.36 1.28 -9.23
C GLU A 241 -43.11 2.56 -9.60
N GLN A 242 -42.72 3.22 -10.71
CA GLN A 242 -43.45 4.36 -11.27
C GLN A 242 -44.89 4.03 -11.68
N ARG A 243 -45.20 2.75 -11.96
CA ARG A 243 -46.56 2.27 -12.25
C ARG A 243 -47.32 1.85 -11.00
N GLY A 244 -46.74 2.05 -9.81
CA GLY A 244 -47.33 1.72 -8.51
C GLY A 244 -46.98 0.33 -7.98
N LEU A 245 -46.12 -0.45 -8.68
CA LEU A 245 -45.73 -1.78 -8.24
C LEU A 245 -44.47 -1.70 -7.37
N GLN A 246 -44.62 -1.82 -6.06
CA GLN A 246 -43.49 -1.80 -5.12
C GLN A 246 -42.71 -3.12 -5.16
N PHE A 247 -41.39 -3.03 -5.36
CA PHE A 247 -40.51 -4.20 -5.36
C PHE A 247 -39.54 -4.19 -4.19
N SER A 248 -39.14 -5.39 -3.78
CA SER A 248 -37.94 -5.60 -2.99
C SER A 248 -37.02 -6.56 -3.73
N MET A 249 -35.75 -6.18 -3.81
CA MET A 249 -34.68 -7.07 -4.27
C MET A 249 -34.67 -8.34 -3.40
N LEU A 250 -34.46 -9.50 -4.03
CA LEU A 250 -34.33 -10.75 -3.28
C LEU A 250 -33.15 -10.67 -2.33
N LYS A 251 -33.31 -11.30 -1.15
CA LYS A 251 -32.23 -11.50 -0.17
C LYS A 251 -32.29 -12.95 0.28
N SER A 252 -31.13 -13.55 0.56
CA SER A 252 -31.10 -14.86 1.23
C SER A 252 -31.79 -14.76 2.58
N ALA A 253 -32.62 -15.75 2.93
CA ALA A 253 -33.16 -15.91 4.28
C ALA A 253 -32.06 -16.23 5.30
N GLN A 254 -30.95 -16.81 4.85
CA GLN A 254 -29.77 -17.12 5.66
C GLN A 254 -28.52 -16.71 4.87
N PRO A 255 -28.17 -15.41 4.87
CA PRO A 255 -26.92 -14.98 4.24
C PRO A 255 -25.74 -15.63 4.96
N LYS A 256 -24.65 -15.86 4.22
CA LYS A 256 -23.46 -16.51 4.75
C LYS A 256 -22.33 -15.49 4.84
N GLU A 257 -21.81 -15.34 6.05
CA GLU A 257 -20.69 -14.48 6.34
C GLU A 257 -19.39 -15.30 6.31
N ILE A 258 -18.36 -14.77 5.67
CA ILE A 258 -17.05 -15.41 5.56
C ILE A 258 -15.98 -14.37 5.87
N GLN A 259 -15.08 -14.70 6.79
CA GLN A 259 -13.92 -13.88 7.11
C GLN A 259 -12.94 -13.78 5.94
N LEU A 260 -12.48 -12.56 5.67
CA LEU A 260 -11.39 -12.28 4.75
C LEU A 260 -10.07 -12.70 5.40
N GLN A 261 -9.44 -13.72 4.84
CA GLN A 261 -8.18 -14.27 5.36
C GLN A 261 -6.94 -13.62 4.72
N PHE A 262 -7.11 -12.54 3.97
CA PHE A 262 -6.04 -11.87 3.25
C PHE A 262 -5.98 -10.38 3.63
N ARG A 263 -4.76 -9.89 3.89
CA ARG A 263 -4.47 -8.50 4.26
C ARG A 263 -3.66 -7.75 3.18
N SER A 264 -3.70 -8.22 1.94
CA SER A 264 -3.02 -7.53 0.84
C SER A 264 -3.97 -6.54 0.17
N PRO A 265 -3.49 -5.40 -0.35
CA PRO A 265 -4.33 -4.44 -1.09
C PRO A 265 -5.09 -5.10 -2.26
N TYR A 266 -4.41 -6.00 -2.97
CA TYR A 266 -5.01 -6.80 -4.04
C TYR A 266 -6.09 -7.78 -3.55
N GLY A 267 -5.99 -8.25 -2.31
CA GLY A 267 -7.03 -9.05 -1.69
C GLY A 267 -8.35 -8.28 -1.58
N TYR A 268 -8.30 -7.03 -1.09
CA TYR A 268 -9.50 -6.18 -1.01
C TYR A 268 -10.08 -5.87 -2.39
N LYS A 269 -9.24 -5.67 -3.42
CA LYS A 269 -9.70 -5.55 -4.81
C LYS A 269 -10.48 -6.80 -5.27
N VAL A 270 -10.01 -8.01 -4.94
CA VAL A 270 -10.77 -9.24 -5.20
C VAL A 270 -12.08 -9.26 -4.42
N ALA A 271 -12.06 -8.90 -3.14
CA ALA A 271 -13.25 -8.85 -2.29
C ALA A 271 -14.34 -7.95 -2.89
N GLN A 272 -13.98 -6.77 -3.38
CA GLN A 272 -14.90 -5.85 -4.07
C GLN A 272 -15.56 -6.51 -5.27
N LEU A 273 -14.78 -7.12 -6.17
CA LEU A 273 -15.31 -7.82 -7.34
C LEU A 273 -16.29 -8.94 -6.94
N ILE A 274 -15.97 -9.69 -5.88
CA ILE A 274 -16.79 -10.81 -5.41
C ILE A 274 -18.15 -10.32 -4.88
N VAL A 275 -18.17 -9.24 -4.11
CA VAL A 275 -19.42 -8.64 -3.59
C VAL A 275 -20.25 -8.07 -4.73
N THR A 276 -19.64 -7.36 -5.68
CA THR A 276 -20.32 -6.85 -6.87
C THR A 276 -20.92 -7.99 -7.70
N TYR A 277 -20.19 -9.11 -7.85
CA TYR A 277 -20.70 -10.29 -8.54
C TYR A 277 -21.87 -10.96 -7.79
N ASP A 278 -21.78 -11.15 -6.47
CA ASP A 278 -22.90 -11.69 -5.67
C ASP A 278 -24.16 -10.82 -5.81
N TYR A 279 -23.97 -9.49 -5.79
CA TYR A 279 -25.07 -8.55 -5.99
C TYR A 279 -25.65 -8.62 -7.41
N PHE A 280 -24.80 -8.68 -8.44
CA PHE A 280 -25.24 -8.90 -9.81
C PHE A 280 -26.10 -10.15 -9.96
N ILE A 281 -25.68 -11.29 -9.40
CA ILE A 281 -26.50 -12.53 -9.44
C ILE A 281 -27.84 -12.31 -8.76
N ARG A 282 -27.86 -11.58 -7.64
CA ARG A 282 -29.08 -11.26 -6.91
C ARG A 282 -30.04 -10.41 -7.73
N VAL A 283 -29.54 -9.44 -8.48
CA VAL A 283 -30.32 -8.63 -9.44
C VAL A 283 -30.91 -9.53 -10.52
N GLN A 284 -30.08 -10.34 -11.19
CA GLN A 284 -30.52 -11.23 -12.27
C GLN A 284 -31.60 -12.23 -11.82
N LYS A 285 -31.42 -12.86 -10.65
CA LYS A 285 -32.41 -13.75 -10.05
C LYS A 285 -33.69 -13.05 -9.62
N SER A 286 -33.59 -11.79 -9.22
CA SER A 286 -34.78 -10.99 -8.87
C SER A 286 -35.59 -10.66 -10.11
N LEU A 287 -34.94 -10.27 -11.21
CA LEU A 287 -35.60 -10.00 -12.48
C LEU A 287 -36.32 -11.26 -12.99
N GLU A 288 -35.66 -12.42 -12.97
CA GLU A 288 -36.24 -13.68 -13.41
C GLU A 288 -37.44 -14.10 -12.55
N ARG A 289 -37.31 -14.06 -11.21
CA ARG A 289 -38.41 -14.42 -10.31
C ARG A 289 -39.61 -13.47 -10.41
N LYS A 290 -39.37 -12.23 -10.81
CA LYS A 290 -40.41 -11.20 -10.99
C LYS A 290 -40.90 -11.09 -12.43
N ASP A 291 -40.62 -12.10 -13.25
CA ASP A 291 -41.10 -12.22 -14.62
C ASP A 291 -40.72 -11.01 -15.51
N GLN A 292 -39.54 -10.43 -15.26
CA GLN A 292 -39.01 -9.32 -16.06
C GLN A 292 -38.05 -9.80 -17.16
N ILE A 293 -37.47 -10.98 -16.98
CA ILE A 293 -36.61 -11.66 -17.95
C ILE A 293 -36.90 -13.16 -17.90
N THR A 294 -36.64 -13.87 -18.99
CA THR A 294 -36.78 -15.32 -19.01
C THR A 294 -35.62 -16.01 -18.28
N ASN A 295 -35.84 -17.26 -17.88
CA ASN A 295 -34.79 -18.08 -17.28
C ASN A 295 -33.58 -18.26 -18.21
N GLU A 296 -33.81 -18.38 -19.52
CA GLU A 296 -32.77 -18.51 -20.53
C GLU A 296 -31.93 -17.23 -20.68
N GLN A 297 -32.58 -16.06 -20.69
CA GLN A 297 -31.91 -14.76 -20.71
C GLN A 297 -31.02 -14.59 -19.47
N MET A 298 -31.58 -14.86 -18.29
CA MET A 298 -30.83 -14.81 -17.03
C MET A 298 -29.59 -15.73 -17.07
N ARG A 299 -29.77 -17.00 -17.49
CA ARG A 299 -28.66 -17.97 -17.58
C ARG A 299 -27.59 -17.51 -18.56
N THR A 300 -27.97 -16.99 -19.71
CA THR A 300 -27.05 -16.51 -20.74
C THR A 300 -26.23 -15.33 -20.23
N THR A 301 -26.87 -14.32 -19.65
CA THR A 301 -26.19 -13.15 -19.08
C THR A 301 -25.22 -13.56 -17.96
N VAL A 302 -25.67 -14.39 -17.03
CA VAL A 302 -24.82 -14.90 -15.94
C VAL A 302 -23.64 -15.69 -16.51
N GLN A 303 -23.86 -16.56 -17.50
CA GLN A 303 -22.81 -17.37 -18.09
C GLN A 303 -21.76 -16.52 -18.82
N GLN A 304 -22.18 -15.54 -19.61
CA GLN A 304 -21.27 -14.64 -20.34
C GLN A 304 -20.36 -13.86 -19.38
N VAL A 305 -20.96 -13.22 -18.37
CA VAL A 305 -20.21 -12.47 -17.36
C VAL A 305 -19.28 -13.40 -16.58
N THR A 306 -19.77 -14.56 -16.13
CA THR A 306 -18.94 -15.51 -15.38
C THR A 306 -17.76 -16.03 -16.21
N ARG A 307 -17.97 -16.31 -17.50
CA ARG A 307 -16.91 -16.76 -18.42
C ARG A 307 -15.85 -15.68 -18.60
N LEU A 308 -16.26 -14.42 -18.81
CA LEU A 308 -15.36 -13.28 -18.92
C LEU A 308 -14.44 -13.18 -17.69
N ILE A 309 -15.02 -13.17 -16.49
CA ILE A 309 -14.26 -13.02 -15.25
C ILE A 309 -13.32 -14.22 -15.04
N ARG A 310 -13.79 -15.45 -15.28
CA ARG A 310 -12.96 -16.65 -15.16
C ARG A 310 -11.80 -16.66 -16.14
N GLY A 311 -11.99 -16.17 -17.36
CA GLY A 311 -10.92 -16.00 -18.33
C GLY A 311 -9.77 -15.18 -17.75
N LYS A 312 -10.10 -14.02 -17.17
CA LYS A 312 -9.12 -13.13 -16.53
C LYS A 312 -8.48 -13.71 -15.28
N PHE A 313 -9.22 -14.46 -14.47
CA PHE A 313 -8.65 -15.14 -13.30
C PHE A 313 -7.60 -16.19 -13.71
N ASN A 314 -7.86 -16.93 -14.78
CA ASN A 314 -6.93 -17.91 -15.31
C ASN A 314 -5.70 -17.26 -15.93
N GLU A 315 -5.87 -16.14 -16.63
CA GLU A 315 -4.79 -15.32 -17.19
C GLU A 315 -3.84 -14.85 -16.06
N THR A 316 -4.36 -14.24 -14.99
CA THR A 316 -3.54 -13.82 -13.84
C THR A 316 -2.88 -15.01 -13.13
N SER A 317 -3.61 -16.13 -12.98
CA SER A 317 -3.06 -17.35 -12.36
C SER A 317 -1.94 -17.99 -13.18
N ARG A 318 -1.91 -17.76 -14.50
CA ARG A 318 -0.83 -18.21 -15.37
C ARG A 318 0.50 -17.53 -15.01
N PHE A 319 0.48 -16.23 -14.73
CA PHE A 319 1.68 -15.48 -14.31
C PHE A 319 2.29 -16.08 -13.04
N GLU A 320 1.51 -16.21 -11.96
CA GLU A 320 2.02 -16.78 -10.71
C GLU A 320 2.56 -18.19 -10.89
N ARG A 321 1.86 -19.06 -11.62
CA ARG A 321 2.29 -20.45 -11.84
C ARG A 321 3.70 -20.53 -12.46
N TRP A 322 4.01 -19.66 -13.42
CA TRP A 322 5.27 -19.69 -14.14
C TRP A 322 6.36 -18.87 -13.43
N LEU A 323 6.04 -17.68 -12.94
CA LEU A 323 7.00 -16.83 -12.22
C LEU A 323 7.44 -17.45 -10.89
N MET A 324 6.64 -18.32 -10.28
CA MET A 324 7.03 -19.04 -9.06
C MET A 324 7.93 -20.25 -9.31
N LYS A 325 8.17 -20.63 -10.57
CA LYS A 325 9.12 -21.71 -10.87
C LYS A 325 10.55 -21.30 -10.47
N PRO A 326 11.39 -22.22 -10.00
CA PRO A 326 12.74 -21.90 -9.53
C PRO A 326 13.56 -21.09 -10.52
N GLU A 327 13.40 -21.37 -11.82
CA GLU A 327 14.14 -20.74 -12.90
C GLU A 327 13.76 -19.26 -13.09
N LEU A 328 12.49 -18.90 -12.88
CA LEU A 328 11.99 -17.53 -13.12
C LEU A 328 11.80 -16.72 -11.83
N ARG A 329 11.83 -17.36 -10.67
CA ARG A 329 11.54 -16.72 -9.38
C ARG A 329 12.51 -15.59 -9.02
N GLN A 330 13.77 -15.68 -9.47
CA GLN A 330 14.80 -14.67 -9.24
C GLN A 330 14.85 -13.60 -10.34
N MET A 331 13.95 -13.67 -11.33
CA MET A 331 13.95 -12.72 -12.42
C MET A 331 13.74 -11.29 -11.92
N SER A 332 14.56 -10.38 -12.45
CA SER A 332 14.50 -8.94 -12.20
C SER A 332 14.75 -8.16 -13.48
N ARG A 333 14.47 -6.86 -13.48
CA ARG A 333 14.78 -5.97 -14.62
C ARG A 333 16.26 -5.97 -15.00
N ARG A 334 17.16 -6.19 -14.05
CA ARG A 334 18.61 -6.30 -14.31
C ARG A 334 18.96 -7.44 -15.25
N ASP A 335 18.10 -8.45 -15.38
CA ASP A 335 18.35 -9.58 -16.28
C ASP A 335 18.32 -9.19 -17.77
N PHE A 336 17.71 -8.05 -18.10
CA PHE A 336 17.57 -7.57 -19.48
C PHE A 336 18.74 -6.67 -19.93
N VAL A 337 19.65 -6.34 -19.01
CA VAL A 337 20.74 -5.40 -19.27
C VAL A 337 21.85 -6.07 -20.11
N PRO A 338 22.45 -5.35 -21.08
CA PRO A 338 23.62 -5.85 -21.81
C PRO A 338 24.77 -6.19 -20.86
N GLY A 339 25.30 -7.41 -20.95
CA GLY A 339 26.36 -7.91 -20.04
C GLY A 339 25.84 -8.63 -18.79
N ALA A 340 24.53 -8.87 -18.68
CA ALA A 340 23.97 -9.77 -17.67
C ALA A 340 24.55 -11.20 -17.78
N PRO A 341 24.60 -11.97 -16.69
CA PRO A 341 25.12 -13.34 -16.72
C PRO A 341 24.32 -14.22 -17.69
N PRO A 342 24.91 -15.28 -18.28
CA PRO A 342 24.25 -16.11 -19.29
C PRO A 342 22.92 -16.73 -18.79
N GLU A 343 22.83 -17.00 -17.49
CA GLU A 343 21.60 -17.47 -16.84
C GLU A 343 20.47 -16.45 -16.91
N ALA A 344 20.78 -15.15 -16.78
CA ALA A 344 19.79 -14.08 -16.89
C ALA A 344 19.19 -14.01 -18.30
N SER A 345 20.02 -14.11 -19.33
CA SER A 345 19.55 -14.16 -20.72
C SER A 345 18.65 -15.37 -20.98
N GLN A 346 18.93 -16.52 -20.37
CA GLN A 346 18.05 -17.69 -20.44
C GLN A 346 16.70 -17.46 -19.75
N ARG A 347 16.71 -16.81 -18.57
CA ARG A 347 15.47 -16.42 -17.87
C ARG A 347 14.62 -15.49 -18.72
N VAL A 348 15.22 -14.43 -19.27
CA VAL A 348 14.52 -13.47 -20.15
C VAL A 348 13.94 -14.18 -21.35
N LYS A 349 14.74 -15.00 -22.05
CA LYS A 349 14.25 -15.78 -23.21
C LYS A 349 13.06 -16.66 -22.84
N ALA A 350 13.16 -17.42 -21.75
CA ALA A 350 12.08 -18.29 -21.30
C ALA A 350 10.81 -17.51 -20.93
N ALA A 351 10.94 -16.37 -20.24
CA ALA A 351 9.79 -15.53 -19.92
C ALA A 351 9.16 -14.89 -21.15
N THR A 352 9.97 -14.45 -22.13
CA THR A 352 9.50 -13.93 -23.41
C THR A 352 8.74 -14.99 -24.21
N GLU A 353 9.21 -16.23 -24.24
CA GLU A 353 8.50 -17.34 -24.89
C GLU A 353 7.17 -17.68 -24.20
N ILE A 354 7.10 -17.56 -22.87
CA ILE A 354 5.88 -17.86 -22.11
C ILE A 354 4.88 -16.70 -22.20
N PHE A 355 5.30 -15.47 -21.93
CA PHE A 355 4.40 -14.34 -21.72
C PHE A 355 4.36 -13.36 -22.89
N GLY A 356 5.32 -13.44 -23.82
CA GLY A 356 5.62 -12.37 -24.76
C GLY A 356 6.64 -11.37 -24.19
N PRO A 357 7.10 -10.43 -25.03
CA PRO A 357 7.98 -9.35 -24.58
C PRO A 357 7.28 -8.51 -23.50
N VAL A 358 8.03 -8.07 -22.49
CA VAL A 358 7.53 -7.13 -21.48
C VAL A 358 7.29 -5.78 -22.15
N PRO A 359 6.12 -5.14 -21.96
CA PRO A 359 5.88 -3.77 -22.39
C PRO A 359 6.96 -2.79 -21.89
N SER A 360 7.52 -2.01 -22.80
CA SER A 360 8.61 -1.06 -22.58
C SER A 360 8.30 -0.05 -21.47
N GLU A 361 7.06 0.45 -21.43
CA GLU A 361 6.55 1.37 -20.38
C GLU A 361 6.48 0.73 -18.99
N ILE A 362 6.33 -0.59 -18.92
CA ILE A 362 6.33 -1.34 -17.65
C ILE A 362 7.78 -1.64 -17.25
N TYR A 363 8.61 -2.01 -18.22
CA TYR A 363 10.04 -2.25 -17.97
C TYR A 363 10.72 -0.99 -17.42
N ASN A 364 10.54 0.17 -18.06
CA ASN A 364 11.13 1.44 -17.64
C ASN A 364 10.43 2.10 -16.44
N CYS A 365 9.37 1.48 -15.91
CA CYS A 365 8.61 1.98 -14.76
C CYS A 365 7.88 3.31 -15.01
N THR A 366 7.56 3.63 -16.27
CA THR A 366 6.63 4.72 -16.61
C THR A 366 5.23 4.39 -16.11
N ILE A 367 4.82 3.13 -16.27
CA ILE A 367 3.59 2.59 -15.67
C ILE A 367 4.00 1.63 -14.55
N LEU A 368 3.41 1.84 -13.38
CA LEU A 368 3.60 1.00 -12.20
C LEU A 368 2.25 0.48 -11.70
N PRO A 369 2.22 -0.73 -11.11
CA PRO A 369 1.03 -1.20 -10.42
C PRO A 369 0.70 -0.27 -9.25
N HIS A 370 -0.59 -0.14 -8.90
CA HIS A 370 -1.01 0.76 -7.82
C HIS A 370 -0.31 0.44 -6.48
N HIS A 371 0.01 -0.83 -6.24
CA HIS A 371 0.75 -1.25 -5.06
C HIS A 371 1.97 -2.10 -5.45
N THR A 372 3.16 -1.61 -5.10
CA THR A 372 4.43 -2.30 -5.27
C THR A 372 5.15 -2.46 -3.93
N ARG A 373 5.99 -3.50 -3.80
CA ARG A 373 6.90 -3.68 -2.65
C ARG A 373 8.33 -3.27 -2.98
N ARG A 374 8.57 -2.69 -4.16
CA ARG A 374 9.90 -2.20 -4.54
C ARG A 374 10.31 -1.06 -3.62
N THR A 375 11.50 -1.17 -3.03
CA THR A 375 12.10 -0.14 -2.17
C THR A 375 13.32 0.54 -2.80
N TYR A 376 13.73 0.10 -4.00
CA TYR A 376 14.93 0.60 -4.66
C TYR A 376 14.73 1.99 -5.27
N SER A 377 15.57 2.94 -4.86
CA SER A 377 15.73 4.24 -5.52
C SER A 377 16.82 4.15 -6.58
N MET A 378 16.48 4.44 -7.85
CA MET A 378 17.40 4.27 -8.97
C MET A 378 18.38 5.45 -9.11
N ASP A 379 19.68 5.12 -9.21
CA ASP A 379 20.71 6.08 -9.59
C ASP A 379 20.52 6.58 -11.04
N ALA A 380 21.14 7.72 -11.38
CA ALA A 380 21.08 8.32 -12.70
C ALA A 380 21.70 7.42 -13.79
N SER A 381 22.72 6.64 -13.45
CA SER A 381 23.36 5.68 -14.36
C SER A 381 22.43 4.52 -14.72
N ASP A 382 21.82 3.89 -13.71
CA ASP A 382 20.82 2.82 -13.88
C ASP A 382 19.63 3.28 -14.73
N ARG A 383 19.15 4.52 -14.52
CA ARG A 383 18.05 5.08 -15.31
C ARG A 383 18.37 5.18 -16.81
N ARG A 384 19.61 5.54 -17.16
CA ARG A 384 20.02 5.61 -18.57
C ARG A 384 20.05 4.24 -19.22
N LEU A 385 20.58 3.25 -18.51
CA LEU A 385 20.66 1.87 -18.99
C LEU A 385 19.28 1.24 -19.16
N MET A 386 18.38 1.48 -18.21
CA MET A 386 17.00 1.04 -18.28
C MET A 386 16.25 1.69 -19.44
N LYS A 387 16.49 2.97 -19.70
CA LYS A 387 15.93 3.66 -20.86
C LYS A 387 16.43 3.06 -22.17
N PHE A 388 17.72 2.77 -22.28
CA PHE A 388 18.29 2.13 -23.47
C PHE A 388 17.62 0.78 -23.78
N VAL A 389 17.50 -0.09 -22.78
CA VAL A 389 16.83 -1.39 -22.95
C VAL A 389 15.34 -1.21 -23.25
N ALA A 390 14.68 -0.24 -22.64
CA ALA A 390 13.28 0.07 -22.93
C ALA A 390 13.08 0.53 -24.38
N ASP A 391 14.00 1.31 -24.93
CA ASP A 391 13.96 1.74 -26.33
C ASP A 391 14.15 0.54 -27.29
N GLU A 392 14.96 -0.46 -26.91
CA GLU A 392 15.08 -1.72 -27.66
C GLU A 392 13.80 -2.57 -27.59
N LEU A 393 13.20 -2.69 -26.41
CA LEU A 393 11.90 -3.38 -26.23
C LEU A 393 10.79 -2.69 -27.04
N ALA A 394 10.73 -1.36 -27.02
CA ALA A 394 9.75 -0.59 -27.78
C ALA A 394 9.87 -0.81 -29.30
N ARG A 395 11.09 -0.97 -29.83
CA ARG A 395 11.29 -1.34 -31.24
C ARG A 395 10.77 -2.75 -31.51
N SER A 396 11.13 -3.72 -30.66
CA SER A 396 10.62 -5.09 -30.80
C SER A 396 9.10 -5.15 -30.72
N GLU A 397 8.47 -4.35 -29.85
CA GLU A 397 7.01 -4.23 -29.75
C GLU A 397 6.40 -3.70 -31.04
N ALA A 398 6.96 -2.61 -31.59
CA ALA A 398 6.50 -2.02 -32.84
C ALA A 398 6.59 -3.02 -34.01
N ASP A 399 7.69 -3.77 -34.09
CA ASP A 399 7.89 -4.80 -35.11
C ASP A 399 6.88 -5.94 -34.97
N THR A 400 6.62 -6.41 -33.75
CA THR A 400 5.60 -7.45 -33.51
C THR A 400 4.20 -6.97 -33.85
N HIS A 401 3.85 -5.73 -33.50
CA HIS A 401 2.55 -5.16 -33.82
C HIS A 401 2.37 -4.95 -35.33
N ALA A 402 3.43 -4.50 -36.03
CA ALA A 402 3.42 -4.39 -37.48
C ALA A 402 3.20 -5.75 -38.16
N ALA A 403 3.90 -6.80 -37.70
CA ALA A 403 3.73 -8.16 -38.21
C ALA A 403 2.29 -8.69 -37.98
N MET A 404 1.71 -8.43 -36.81
CA MET A 404 0.31 -8.82 -36.52
C MET A 404 -0.70 -8.10 -37.42
N LEU A 405 -0.47 -6.82 -37.71
CA LEU A 405 -1.33 -6.06 -38.64
C LEU A 405 -1.18 -6.55 -40.08
N GLU A 406 0.02 -6.94 -40.50
CA GLU A 406 0.26 -7.53 -41.81
C GLU A 406 -0.43 -8.90 -41.95
N GLU A 407 -0.35 -9.75 -40.92
CA GLU A 407 -1.06 -11.04 -40.88
C GLU A 407 -2.58 -10.87 -40.86
N ALA A 408 -3.10 -9.91 -40.09
CA ALA A 408 -4.54 -9.62 -40.03
C ALA A 408 -5.09 -9.02 -41.34
N ASN A 409 -4.24 -8.33 -42.11
CA ASN A 409 -4.59 -7.76 -43.41
C ASN A 409 -4.26 -8.68 -44.60
N ALA A 410 -3.67 -9.87 -44.35
CA ALA A 410 -3.40 -10.83 -45.40
C ALA A 410 -4.73 -11.37 -45.99
N PRO A 411 -4.88 -11.41 -47.32
CA PRO A 411 -6.10 -11.89 -47.95
C PRO A 411 -6.34 -13.37 -47.61
N ILE A 412 -7.53 -13.68 -47.11
CA ILE A 412 -7.98 -15.05 -46.82
C ILE A 412 -8.16 -15.78 -48.17
N GLY A 413 -7.10 -16.39 -48.70
CA GLY A 413 -7.24 -17.29 -49.86
C GLY A 413 -6.07 -17.39 -50.85
N SER A 414 -4.84 -17.65 -50.41
CA SER A 414 -3.77 -18.06 -51.34
C SER A 414 -3.01 -19.32 -50.88
N GLY A 415 -3.72 -20.27 -50.29
CA GLY A 415 -3.14 -21.52 -49.79
C GLY A 415 -4.06 -22.70 -49.98
N LEU A 416 -4.48 -22.98 -51.22
CA LEU A 416 -4.96 -24.26 -51.72
C LEU A 416 -5.09 -24.17 -53.25
N LEU A 417 -3.99 -24.46 -53.95
CA LEU A 417 -3.97 -25.05 -55.29
C LEU A 417 -3.02 -26.23 -55.25
#